data_AF-A0A2V6CYT0-F1
#
_entry.id   AF-A0A2V6CYT0-F1
#
_cell.length_a   1.000
_cell.length_b   1.000
_cell.length_c   1.000
_cell.angle_alpha   90.00
_cell.angle_beta   90.00
_cell.angle_gamma   90.00
#
_symmetry.space_group_name_H-M   'P 1'
#
loop_
_entity.id
_entity.type
_entity.pdbx_description
1 polymer ?
#
loop_
_entity_poly.entity_id
_entity_poly.type
_entity_poly.pdbx_seq_one_letter_code
_entity_poly.pdbx_strand_id
1 'polypeptide(L)'
;DRNIKQIADELGVSYVVEGSVQREAGHVRVNVELIDARTDTHAWAESYDGNVADVLAFQCEIAQRITNQLGAKLSPRESTELAGRPTHDIAAFESYIRARALMEISDADRDDDKLRDDYTRAVQFIEQAIARDPKFASAYWALTEANIQLFRASGPPNPEFRSRAEAALKEAQRIAPEAGETLHAQARVIYYVISISPCAGDTRARREVAAE
;
A
#
# COMPACT_ATOMS: atom_id res chain seq x y z
N ASP A 1 -6.40 -24.29 18.67
CA ASP A 1 -5.55 -23.10 18.91
C ASP A 1 -4.08 -23.49 18.87
N ARG A 2 -3.27 -22.75 18.10
CA ARG A 2 -1.81 -22.92 18.04
C ARG A 2 -1.18 -21.96 19.05
N ASN A 3 -0.14 -22.39 19.75
CA ASN A 3 0.60 -21.50 20.66
C ASN A 3 1.42 -20.49 19.84
N ILE A 4 1.53 -19.23 20.28
CA ILE A 4 2.30 -18.15 19.61
C ILE A 4 3.72 -18.58 19.26
N LYS A 5 4.37 -19.33 20.14
CA LYS A 5 5.70 -19.89 19.90
C LYS A 5 5.75 -20.81 18.68
N GLN A 6 4.74 -21.68 18.51
CA GLN A 6 4.65 -22.56 17.35
C GLN A 6 4.44 -21.77 16.05
N ILE A 7 3.60 -20.74 16.10
CA ILE A 7 3.38 -19.85 14.95
C ILE A 7 4.68 -19.13 14.57
N ALA A 8 5.39 -18.59 15.56
CA ALA A 8 6.63 -17.87 15.35
C ALA A 8 7.76 -18.77 14.81
N ASP A 9 7.88 -19.99 15.34
CA ASP A 9 8.85 -20.98 14.87
C ASP A 9 8.59 -21.37 13.40
N GLU A 10 7.33 -21.53 13.01
CA GLU A 10 6.95 -21.86 11.63
C GLU A 10 7.14 -20.72 10.65
N LEU A 11 6.86 -19.48 11.08
CA LEU A 11 7.05 -18.29 10.27
C LEU A 11 8.50 -17.77 10.29
N GLY A 12 9.34 -18.29 11.19
CA GLY A 12 10.73 -17.84 11.37
C GLY A 12 10.85 -16.41 11.93
N VAL A 13 9.89 -15.96 12.74
CA VAL A 13 9.85 -14.59 13.28
C VAL A 13 10.23 -14.56 14.78
N SER A 14 10.86 -13.47 15.23
CA SER A 14 11.22 -13.29 16.64
C SER A 14 10.15 -12.56 17.45
N TYR A 15 9.34 -11.74 16.79
CA TYR A 15 8.25 -10.99 17.41
C TYR A 15 6.96 -11.21 16.63
N VAL A 16 5.84 -11.21 17.34
CA VAL A 16 4.49 -11.26 16.78
C VAL A 16 3.75 -10.02 17.23
N VAL A 17 3.05 -9.36 16.31
CA VAL A 17 2.12 -8.27 16.63
C VAL A 17 0.71 -8.84 16.58
N GLU A 18 -0.02 -8.72 17.67
CA GLU A 18 -1.43 -9.10 17.74
C GLU A 18 -2.28 -7.90 18.15
N GLY A 19 -3.57 -7.96 17.88
CA GLY A 19 -4.46 -6.89 18.26
C GLY A 19 -5.93 -7.18 17.97
N SER A 20 -6.78 -6.30 18.49
CA SER A 20 -8.23 -6.35 18.27
C SER A 20 -8.77 -4.95 18.05
N VAL A 21 -9.81 -4.86 17.22
CA VAL A 21 -10.54 -3.62 16.97
C VAL A 21 -12.00 -3.84 17.32
N GLN A 22 -12.54 -2.97 18.17
CA GLN A 22 -13.95 -2.93 18.53
C GLN A 22 -14.51 -1.58 18.11
N ARG A 23 -15.69 -1.58 17.48
CA ARG A 23 -16.36 -0.35 17.03
C ARG A 23 -17.79 -0.33 17.54
N GLU A 24 -18.17 0.76 18.18
CA GLU A 24 -19.53 0.97 18.68
C GLU A 24 -19.90 2.45 18.59
N ALA A 25 -21.06 2.75 17.99
CA ALA A 25 -21.64 4.10 17.94
C ALA A 25 -20.68 5.25 17.54
N GLY A 26 -19.74 5.00 16.62
CA GLY A 26 -18.76 6.00 16.18
C GLY A 26 -17.49 6.09 17.03
N HIS A 27 -17.41 5.31 18.10
CA HIS A 27 -16.20 5.08 18.88
C HIS A 27 -15.47 3.82 18.40
N VAL A 28 -14.15 3.84 18.57
CA VAL A 28 -13.27 2.70 18.29
C VAL A 28 -12.35 2.47 19.48
N ARG A 29 -12.19 1.19 19.85
CA ARG A 29 -11.16 0.70 20.75
C ARG A 29 -10.23 -0.22 19.97
N VAL A 30 -8.93 0.09 20.00
CA VAL A 30 -7.89 -0.73 19.38
C VAL A 30 -6.97 -1.22 20.49
N ASN A 31 -6.83 -2.53 20.64
CA ASN A 31 -5.80 -3.12 21.51
C ASN A 31 -4.71 -3.67 20.61
N VAL A 32 -3.45 -3.39 20.92
CA VAL A 32 -2.29 -3.93 20.20
C VAL A 32 -1.25 -4.40 21.19
N GLU A 33 -0.63 -5.53 20.88
CA GLU A 33 0.48 -6.08 21.64
C GLU A 33 1.60 -6.56 20.73
N LEU A 34 2.82 -6.43 21.23
CA LEU A 34 4.03 -6.96 20.64
C LEU A 34 4.56 -8.05 21.57
N ILE A 35 4.65 -9.28 21.06
CA ILE A 35 5.04 -10.47 21.82
C ILE A 35 6.43 -10.91 21.35
N ASP A 36 7.38 -11.09 22.27
CA ASP A 36 8.65 -11.77 22.00
C ASP A 36 8.41 -13.28 22.05
N ALA A 37 8.37 -13.91 20.88
CA ALA A 37 8.01 -15.32 20.75
C ALA A 37 9.07 -16.27 21.30
N ARG A 38 10.30 -15.80 21.51
CA ARG A 38 11.39 -16.63 22.07
C ARG A 38 11.20 -16.87 23.56
N THR A 39 10.64 -15.89 24.25
CA THR A 39 10.42 -15.89 25.70
C THR A 39 8.96 -16.01 26.08
N ASP A 40 8.04 -15.92 25.11
CA ASP A 40 6.59 -15.91 25.31
C ASP A 40 6.16 -14.77 26.26
N THR A 41 6.73 -13.57 26.05
CA THR A 41 6.47 -12.40 26.88
C THR A 41 5.95 -11.23 26.06
N HIS A 42 5.03 -10.45 26.64
CA HIS A 42 4.56 -9.21 26.05
C HIS A 42 5.67 -8.15 26.18
N ALA A 43 6.32 -7.82 25.07
CA ALA A 43 7.32 -6.76 25.00
C ALA A 43 6.68 -5.38 25.13
N TRP A 44 5.44 -5.22 24.64
CA TRP A 44 4.64 -4.01 24.75
C TRP A 44 3.16 -4.35 24.53
N ALA A 45 2.27 -3.62 25.20
CA ALA A 45 0.83 -3.70 24.96
C ALA A 45 0.19 -2.35 25.29
N GLU A 46 -0.75 -1.90 24.46
CA GLU A 46 -1.43 -0.62 24.64
C GLU A 46 -2.85 -0.66 24.05
N SER A 47 -3.73 0.14 24.65
CA SER A 47 -5.12 0.31 24.23
C SER A 47 -5.36 1.76 23.82
N TYR A 48 -5.96 1.94 22.65
CA TYR A 48 -6.32 3.23 22.08
C TYR A 48 -7.83 3.33 22.01
N ASP A 49 -8.39 4.33 22.68
CA ASP A 49 -9.82 4.60 22.72
C ASP A 49 -10.08 5.99 22.12
N GLY A 50 -10.99 6.09 21.15
CA GLY A 50 -11.37 7.38 20.59
C GLY A 50 -12.48 7.33 19.55
N ASN A 51 -12.57 8.38 18.74
CA ASN A 51 -13.54 8.43 17.65
C ASN A 51 -13.01 7.61 16.47
N VAL A 52 -13.89 7.04 15.65
CA VAL A 52 -13.50 6.41 14.39
C VAL A 52 -12.73 7.39 13.48
N ALA A 53 -13.00 8.70 13.59
CA ALA A 53 -12.26 9.80 12.97
C ALA A 53 -10.74 9.76 13.23
N ASP A 54 -10.33 9.18 14.36
CA ASP A 54 -8.95 9.15 14.83
C ASP A 54 -8.22 7.86 14.47
N VAL A 55 -8.88 6.88 13.83
CA VAL A 55 -8.31 5.54 13.59
C VAL A 55 -7.01 5.58 12.78
N LEU A 56 -6.89 6.51 11.82
CA LEU A 56 -5.66 6.70 11.04
C LEU A 56 -4.53 7.34 11.87
N ALA A 57 -4.89 8.13 12.88
CA ALA A 57 -3.92 8.64 13.85
C ALA A 57 -3.36 7.51 14.71
N PHE A 58 -4.25 6.65 15.21
CA PHE A 58 -3.87 5.49 16.00
C PHE A 58 -2.93 4.57 15.22
N GLN A 59 -3.20 4.34 13.93
CA GLN A 59 -2.31 3.57 13.07
C GLN A 59 -0.87 4.13 13.05
N CYS A 60 -0.71 5.44 12.86
CA CYS A 60 0.61 6.08 12.85
C CYS A 60 1.31 5.97 14.21
N GLU A 61 0.59 6.22 15.30
CA GLU A 61 1.15 6.10 16.65
C GLU A 61 1.58 4.67 16.97
N ILE A 62 0.73 3.68 16.70
CA ILE A 62 1.04 2.25 16.88
C ILE A 62 2.30 1.89 16.10
N ALA A 63 2.41 2.30 14.83
CA ALA A 63 3.56 1.99 14.00
C ALA A 63 4.86 2.59 14.57
N GLN A 64 4.83 3.82 15.07
CA GLN A 64 5.97 4.44 15.75
C GLN A 64 6.33 3.73 17.05
N ARG A 65 5.34 3.37 17.88
CA ARG A 65 5.55 2.66 19.15
C ARG A 65 6.22 1.32 18.93
N ILE A 66 5.73 0.54 17.97
CA ILE A 66 6.33 -0.75 17.60
C ILE A 66 7.76 -0.56 17.11
N THR A 67 8.01 0.40 16.23
CA THR A 67 9.36 0.71 15.72
C THR A 67 10.33 1.05 16.86
N ASN A 68 9.89 1.88 17.80
CA ASN A 68 10.68 2.25 18.97
C ASN A 68 10.96 1.03 19.87
N GLN A 69 9.96 0.18 20.10
CA GLN A 69 10.11 -1.01 20.93
C GLN A 69 11.05 -2.04 20.33
N LEU A 70 11.06 -2.15 18.99
CA LEU A 70 11.99 -3.00 18.25
C LEU A 70 13.41 -2.39 18.17
N GLY A 71 13.61 -1.14 18.59
CA GLY A 71 14.87 -0.43 18.45
C GLY A 71 15.29 -0.23 16.99
N ALA A 72 14.30 -0.14 16.07
CA ALA A 72 14.56 0.01 14.66
C ALA A 72 15.21 1.37 14.36
N LYS A 73 16.28 1.35 13.56
CA LYS A 73 17.00 2.56 13.15
C LYS A 73 16.39 3.07 11.85
N LEU A 74 15.44 3.98 11.97
CA LEU A 74 14.88 4.70 10.84
C LEU A 74 15.70 5.94 10.53
N SER A 75 15.84 6.25 9.24
CA SER A 75 16.27 7.57 8.80
C SER A 75 15.26 8.64 9.26
N PRO A 76 15.67 9.92 9.38
CA PRO A 76 14.75 11.01 9.73
C PRO A 76 13.51 11.07 8.82
N ARG A 77 13.70 10.68 7.56
CA ARG A 77 12.64 10.66 6.57
C ARG A 77 11.67 9.49 6.75
N GLU A 78 12.16 8.26 6.90
CA GLU A 78 11.31 7.10 7.21
C GLU A 78 10.50 7.35 8.49
N SER A 79 11.10 8.00 9.49
CA SER A 79 10.42 8.41 10.71
C SER A 79 9.29 9.43 10.44
N THR A 80 9.53 10.40 9.55
CA THR A 80 8.52 11.39 9.14
C THR A 80 7.38 10.75 8.35
N GLU A 81 7.69 9.85 7.42
CA GLU A 81 6.70 9.11 6.62
C GLU A 81 5.86 8.19 7.51
N LEU A 82 6.49 7.47 8.43
CA LEU A 82 5.81 6.61 9.42
C LEU A 82 4.87 7.42 10.33
N ALA A 83 5.24 8.67 10.64
CA ALA A 83 4.43 9.59 11.43
C ALA A 83 3.25 10.18 10.66
N GLY A 84 3.33 10.23 9.34
CA GLY A 84 2.32 10.83 8.49
C GLY A 84 1.09 9.94 8.35
N ARG A 85 -0.09 10.53 8.49
CA ARG A 85 -1.33 9.85 8.10
C ARG A 85 -1.34 9.69 6.57
N PRO A 86 -1.76 8.53 6.03
CA PRO A 86 -1.89 8.34 4.58
C PRO A 86 -2.85 9.36 3.94
N THR A 87 -3.91 9.72 4.66
CA THR A 87 -4.90 10.74 4.30
C THR A 87 -5.57 11.28 5.57
N HIS A 88 -6.23 12.43 5.48
CA HIS A 88 -7.09 12.99 6.53
C HIS A 88 -8.58 12.70 6.28
N ASP A 89 -8.95 12.09 5.15
CA ASP A 89 -10.33 11.69 4.82
C ASP A 89 -10.48 10.16 4.96
N ILE A 90 -11.23 9.73 5.97
CA ILE A 90 -11.48 8.30 6.21
C ILE A 90 -12.23 7.65 5.07
N ALA A 91 -13.17 8.34 4.43
CA ALA A 91 -13.89 7.77 3.30
C ALA A 91 -12.96 7.61 2.08
N ALA A 92 -11.95 8.48 1.92
CA ALA A 92 -10.90 8.27 0.93
C ALA A 92 -10.08 7.00 1.26
N PHE A 93 -9.71 6.83 2.54
CA PHE A 93 -8.99 5.63 2.99
C PHE A 93 -9.83 4.35 2.84
N GLU A 94 -11.12 4.37 3.16
CA GLU A 94 -12.01 3.22 2.99
C GLU A 94 -12.09 2.79 1.51
N SER A 95 -12.24 3.74 0.59
CA SER A 95 -12.20 3.46 -0.84
C SER A 95 -10.85 2.88 -1.26
N TYR A 96 -9.75 3.44 -0.76
CA TYR A 96 -8.40 2.92 -1.03
C TYR A 96 -8.21 1.47 -0.54
N ILE A 97 -8.62 1.14 0.68
CA ILE A 97 -8.47 -0.22 1.22
C ILE A 97 -9.37 -1.23 0.48
N ARG A 98 -10.58 -0.82 0.05
CA ARG A 98 -11.43 -1.66 -0.81
C ARG A 98 -10.77 -1.97 -2.15
N ALA A 99 -10.12 -0.98 -2.76
CA ALA A 99 -9.37 -1.21 -3.98
C ALA A 99 -8.19 -2.16 -3.75
N ARG A 100 -7.42 -1.96 -2.69
CA ARG A 100 -6.29 -2.84 -2.34
C ARG A 100 -6.71 -4.29 -2.15
N ALA A 101 -7.85 -4.53 -1.50
CA ALA A 101 -8.39 -5.89 -1.33
C ALA A 101 -8.70 -6.58 -2.66
N LEU A 102 -9.16 -5.82 -3.67
CA LEU A 102 -9.37 -6.34 -5.03
C LEU A 102 -8.05 -6.59 -5.77
N MET A 103 -6.97 -5.90 -5.41
CA MET A 103 -5.65 -6.05 -6.03
C MET A 103 -4.82 -7.19 -5.42
N GLU A 104 -5.18 -7.71 -4.24
CA GLU A 104 -4.46 -8.75 -3.50
C GLU A 104 -4.70 -10.18 -4.03
N ILE A 105 -5.26 -10.33 -5.23
CA ILE A 105 -5.59 -11.63 -5.82
C ILE A 105 -4.32 -12.39 -6.20
N SER A 106 -4.19 -13.60 -5.66
CA SER A 106 -3.08 -14.53 -5.93
C SER A 106 -3.07 -15.01 -7.37
N ASP A 107 -1.88 -15.03 -7.98
CA ASP A 107 -1.63 -15.56 -9.33
C ASP A 107 -1.96 -17.06 -9.49
N ALA A 108 -2.22 -17.77 -8.38
CA ALA A 108 -2.42 -19.22 -8.36
C ALA A 108 -3.74 -19.71 -9.02
N ASP A 109 -4.78 -18.85 -9.11
CA ASP A 109 -6.11 -19.18 -9.64
C ASP A 109 -6.51 -18.22 -10.79
N ARG A 110 -5.61 -17.99 -11.75
CA ARG A 110 -5.79 -16.99 -12.83
C ARG A 110 -6.93 -17.31 -13.80
N ASP A 111 -8.12 -16.84 -13.45
CA ASP A 111 -9.14 -16.42 -14.41
C ASP A 111 -8.83 -14.97 -14.84
N ASP A 112 -8.37 -14.81 -16.09
CA ASP A 112 -7.97 -13.50 -16.63
C ASP A 112 -9.14 -12.52 -16.73
N ASP A 113 -10.38 -12.99 -16.88
CA ASP A 113 -11.56 -12.13 -16.97
C ASP A 113 -11.95 -11.61 -15.58
N LYS A 114 -11.97 -12.49 -14.58
CA LYS A 114 -12.17 -12.08 -13.18
C LYS A 114 -11.11 -11.08 -12.73
N LEU A 115 -9.85 -11.31 -13.10
CA LEU A 115 -8.75 -10.40 -12.77
C LEU A 115 -9.01 -9.01 -13.37
N ARG A 116 -9.40 -8.94 -14.65
CA ARG A 116 -9.73 -7.68 -15.30
C ARG A 116 -10.89 -6.95 -14.62
N ASP A 117 -11.94 -7.66 -14.26
CA ASP A 117 -13.10 -7.08 -13.58
C ASP A 117 -12.71 -6.52 -12.21
N ASP A 118 -11.93 -7.26 -11.43
CA ASP A 118 -11.49 -6.84 -10.11
C ASP A 118 -10.56 -5.62 -10.17
N TYR A 119 -9.60 -5.58 -11.11
CA TYR A 119 -8.77 -4.40 -11.32
C TYR A 119 -9.56 -3.20 -11.87
N THR A 120 -10.57 -3.42 -12.71
CA THR A 120 -11.46 -2.34 -13.19
C THR A 120 -12.27 -1.74 -12.03
N ARG A 121 -12.78 -2.58 -11.12
CA ARG A 121 -13.45 -2.13 -9.90
C ARG A 121 -12.48 -1.45 -8.93
N ALA A 122 -11.25 -1.94 -8.82
CA ALA A 122 -10.21 -1.31 -8.01
C ALA A 122 -9.94 0.11 -8.50
N VAL A 123 -9.79 0.32 -9.82
CA VAL A 123 -9.63 1.66 -10.43
C VAL A 123 -10.77 2.59 -10.01
N GLN A 124 -12.03 2.13 -10.06
CA GLN A 124 -13.18 2.96 -9.66
C GLN A 124 -13.11 3.39 -8.18
N PHE A 125 -12.72 2.49 -7.28
CA PHE A 125 -12.55 2.84 -5.87
C PHE A 125 -11.36 3.78 -5.64
N ILE A 126 -10.25 3.58 -6.37
CA ILE A 126 -9.09 4.46 -6.28
C ILE A 126 -9.43 5.87 -6.78
N GLU A 127 -10.16 5.99 -7.88
CA GLU A 127 -10.62 7.28 -8.39
C GLU A 127 -11.54 8.00 -7.40
N GLN A 128 -12.39 7.26 -6.68
CA GLN A 128 -13.18 7.83 -5.58
C GLN A 128 -12.30 8.33 -4.43
N ALA A 129 -11.24 7.59 -4.08
CA ALA A 129 -10.29 8.02 -3.05
C ALA A 129 -9.56 9.31 -3.46
N ILE A 130 -9.06 9.37 -4.70
CA ILE A 130 -8.38 10.54 -5.26
C ILE A 130 -9.32 11.75 -5.37
N ALA A 131 -10.57 11.54 -5.77
CA ALA A 131 -11.56 12.62 -5.86
C ALA A 131 -11.83 13.27 -4.49
N ARG A 132 -11.73 12.50 -3.41
CA ARG A 132 -11.87 12.99 -2.04
C ARG A 132 -10.60 13.64 -1.51
N ASP A 133 -9.46 13.01 -1.73
CA ASP A 133 -8.15 13.53 -1.35
C ASP A 133 -7.16 13.49 -2.53
N PRO A 134 -7.07 14.59 -3.31
CA PRO A 134 -6.12 14.70 -4.42
C PRO A 134 -4.65 14.74 -3.99
N LYS A 135 -4.35 14.72 -2.69
CA LYS A 135 -2.98 14.62 -2.14
C LYS A 135 -2.69 13.24 -1.57
N PHE A 136 -3.58 12.26 -1.74
CA PHE A 136 -3.37 10.91 -1.25
C PHE A 136 -2.41 10.13 -2.16
N ALA A 137 -1.10 10.26 -1.88
CA ALA A 137 -0.03 9.67 -2.70
C ALA A 137 -0.21 8.15 -2.95
N SER A 138 -0.54 7.38 -1.91
CA SER A 138 -0.73 5.93 -2.03
C SER A 138 -1.89 5.55 -2.95
N ALA A 139 -2.91 6.40 -3.11
CA ALA A 139 -3.97 6.17 -4.07
C ALA A 139 -3.47 6.30 -5.52
N TYR A 140 -2.61 7.27 -5.81
CA TYR A 140 -1.96 7.39 -7.13
C TYR A 140 -1.00 6.25 -7.42
N TRP A 141 -0.27 5.75 -6.41
CA TRP A 141 0.50 4.52 -6.52
C TRP A 141 -0.40 3.33 -6.92
N ALA A 142 -1.49 3.09 -6.18
CA ALA A 142 -2.40 1.99 -6.48
C ALA A 142 -3.04 2.12 -7.87
N LEU A 143 -3.34 3.35 -8.30
CA LEU A 143 -3.86 3.61 -9.65
C LEU A 143 -2.85 3.22 -10.73
N THR A 144 -1.57 3.53 -10.50
CA THR A 144 -0.47 3.13 -11.38
C THR A 144 -0.42 1.61 -11.50
N GLU A 145 -0.39 0.92 -10.36
CA GLU A 145 -0.30 -0.54 -10.29
C GLU A 145 -1.49 -1.23 -10.97
N ALA A 146 -2.71 -0.75 -10.70
CA ALA A 146 -3.92 -1.30 -11.30
C ALA A 146 -3.91 -1.16 -12.83
N ASN A 147 -3.49 -0.01 -13.34
CA ASN A 147 -3.39 0.20 -14.79
C ASN A 147 -2.26 -0.62 -15.43
N ILE A 148 -1.12 -0.85 -14.74
CA ILE A 148 -0.10 -1.79 -15.22
C ILE A 148 -0.66 -3.20 -15.34
N GLN A 149 -1.45 -3.65 -14.36
CA GLN A 149 -2.04 -4.98 -14.37
C GLN A 149 -3.09 -5.13 -15.49
N LEU A 150 -3.93 -4.11 -15.71
CA LEU A 150 -4.87 -4.07 -16.84
C LEU A 150 -4.18 -4.04 -18.20
N PHE A 151 -3.04 -3.35 -18.32
CA PHE A 151 -2.21 -3.35 -19.52
C PHE A 151 -1.60 -4.73 -19.82
N ARG A 152 -1.25 -5.49 -18.77
CA ARG A 152 -0.64 -6.83 -18.87
C ARG A 152 -1.65 -7.97 -19.01
N ALA A 153 -2.92 -7.74 -18.70
CA ALA A 153 -3.96 -8.77 -18.76
C ALA A 153 -4.14 -9.30 -20.19
N SER A 154 -4.45 -10.59 -20.35
CA SER A 154 -4.56 -11.27 -21.65
C SER A 154 -5.64 -10.65 -22.53
N GLY A 155 -5.28 -10.13 -23.69
CA GLY A 155 -6.22 -9.47 -24.61
C GLY A 155 -5.50 -8.52 -25.56
N PRO A 156 -6.23 -7.82 -26.46
CA PRO A 156 -5.61 -6.79 -27.28
C PRO A 156 -5.04 -5.67 -26.39
N PRO A 157 -3.77 -5.27 -26.56
CA PRO A 157 -3.18 -4.20 -25.79
C PRO A 157 -4.00 -2.92 -25.91
N ASN A 158 -4.47 -2.37 -24.79
CA ASN A 158 -5.06 -1.04 -24.76
C ASN A 158 -3.98 -0.03 -24.30
N PRO A 159 -3.47 0.82 -25.20
CA PRO A 159 -2.44 1.80 -24.86
C PRO A 159 -2.93 2.85 -23.86
N GLU A 160 -4.24 3.02 -23.68
CA GLU A 160 -4.81 3.92 -22.69
C GLU A 160 -4.38 3.57 -21.26
N PHE A 161 -4.36 2.28 -20.90
CA PHE A 161 -3.93 1.86 -19.56
C PHE A 161 -2.47 2.22 -19.30
N ARG A 162 -1.61 2.12 -20.32
CA ARG A 162 -0.24 2.62 -20.25
C ARG A 162 -0.22 4.12 -19.94
N SER A 163 -0.93 4.94 -20.71
CA SER A 163 -0.95 6.39 -20.49
C SER A 163 -1.53 6.78 -19.14
N ARG A 164 -2.55 6.05 -18.65
CA ARG A 164 -3.13 6.26 -17.32
C ARG A 164 -2.16 5.89 -16.19
N ALA A 165 -1.40 4.80 -16.35
CA ALA A 165 -0.36 4.44 -15.40
C ALA A 165 0.75 5.51 -15.32
N GLU A 166 1.24 6.00 -16.47
CA GLU A 166 2.26 7.05 -16.53
C GLU A 166 1.75 8.37 -15.90
N ALA A 167 0.50 8.75 -16.17
CA ALA A 167 -0.11 9.94 -15.58
C ALA A 167 -0.27 9.83 -14.05
N ALA A 168 -0.72 8.66 -13.56
CA ALA A 168 -0.87 8.42 -12.13
C ALA A 168 0.50 8.43 -11.41
N LEU A 169 1.52 7.82 -12.00
CA LEU A 169 2.89 7.84 -11.45
C LEU A 169 3.40 9.27 -11.32
N LYS A 170 3.17 10.12 -12.33
CA LYS A 170 3.59 11.52 -12.29
C LYS A 170 2.97 12.28 -11.12
N GLU A 171 1.71 12.04 -10.79
CA GLU A 171 1.06 12.65 -9.63
C GLU A 171 1.61 12.08 -8.31
N ALA A 172 1.83 10.77 -8.21
CA ALA A 172 2.49 10.16 -7.06
C ALA A 172 3.88 10.78 -6.82
N GLN A 173 4.66 10.98 -7.88
CA GLN A 173 5.96 11.64 -7.83
C GLN A 173 5.88 13.11 -7.42
N ARG A 174 4.85 13.83 -7.87
CA ARG A 174 4.64 15.23 -7.49
C ARG A 174 4.32 15.37 -6.00
N ILE A 175 3.59 14.43 -5.43
CA ILE A 175 3.12 14.49 -4.04
C ILE A 175 4.16 13.91 -3.08
N ALA A 176 4.73 12.75 -3.41
CA ALA A 176 5.65 12.00 -2.57
C ALA A 176 6.75 11.34 -3.43
N PRO A 177 7.68 12.13 -4.01
CA PRO A 177 8.64 11.68 -5.03
C PRO A 177 9.49 10.50 -4.60
N GLU A 178 9.87 10.49 -3.33
CA GLU A 178 10.82 9.51 -2.85
C GLU A 178 10.17 8.38 -2.05
N ALA A 179 8.85 8.43 -1.79
CA ALA A 179 8.16 7.42 -1.00
C ALA A 179 8.37 6.02 -1.59
N GLY A 180 8.54 5.01 -0.74
CA GLY A 180 8.86 3.65 -1.19
C GLY A 180 7.84 3.11 -2.21
N GLU A 181 6.56 3.41 -2.01
CA GLU A 181 5.49 3.10 -2.97
C GLU A 181 5.71 3.79 -4.33
N THR A 182 5.99 5.09 -4.34
CA THR A 182 6.27 5.86 -5.57
C THR A 182 7.46 5.29 -6.34
N LEU A 183 8.57 5.01 -5.64
CA LEU A 183 9.77 4.43 -6.25
C LEU A 183 9.49 3.03 -6.81
N HIS A 184 8.69 2.22 -6.10
CA HIS A 184 8.26 0.92 -6.57
C HIS A 184 7.40 1.02 -7.84
N ALA A 185 6.41 1.92 -7.88
CA ALA A 185 5.61 2.15 -9.09
C ALA A 185 6.46 2.63 -10.26
N GLN A 186 7.44 3.51 -10.03
CA GLN A 186 8.38 3.94 -11.06
C GLN A 186 9.14 2.75 -11.67
N ALA A 187 9.71 1.89 -10.82
CA ALA A 187 10.40 0.68 -11.27
C ALA A 187 9.48 -0.23 -12.08
N ARG A 188 8.22 -0.39 -11.66
CA ARG A 188 7.23 -1.21 -12.37
C ARG A 188 6.80 -0.63 -13.70
N VAL A 189 6.61 0.68 -13.82
CA VAL A 189 6.36 1.35 -15.12
C VAL A 189 7.56 1.14 -16.04
N ILE A 190 8.79 1.37 -15.56
CA ILE A 190 10.00 1.15 -16.36
C ILE A 190 10.06 -0.30 -16.87
N TYR A 191 9.83 -1.27 -15.99
CA TYR A 191 9.86 -2.67 -16.36
C TYR A 191 8.74 -3.02 -17.35
N TYR A 192 7.47 -2.87 -16.97
CA TYR A 192 6.35 -3.40 -17.75
C TYR A 192 5.92 -2.55 -18.93
N VAL A 193 6.08 -1.24 -18.84
CA VAL A 193 5.51 -0.28 -19.79
C VAL A 193 6.58 0.20 -20.77
N ILE A 194 7.80 0.46 -20.30
CA ILE A 194 8.89 1.01 -21.11
C ILE A 194 9.81 -0.08 -21.67
N SER A 195 10.21 -1.07 -20.85
CA SER A 195 11.24 -2.04 -21.26
C SER A 195 10.71 -3.24 -22.07
N ILE A 196 9.44 -3.63 -21.88
CA ILE A 196 8.80 -4.76 -22.60
C ILE A 196 8.15 -4.32 -23.94
N SER A 197 8.48 -3.13 -24.45
CA SER A 197 8.10 -2.69 -25.81
C SER A 197 9.30 -2.71 -26.78
N PRO A 198 9.57 -3.82 -27.51
CA PRO A 198 10.53 -3.80 -28.62
C PRO A 198 9.99 -3.14 -29.90
N CYS A 199 8.71 -2.76 -29.95
CA CYS A 199 8.04 -2.42 -31.22
C CYS A 199 7.38 -1.04 -31.20
N ALA A 200 8.09 0.01 -30.82
CA ALA A 200 7.80 1.38 -31.29
C ALA A 200 9.08 2.20 -31.12
N GLY A 201 9.64 2.67 -32.23
CA GLY A 201 10.92 3.36 -32.29
C GLY A 201 10.89 4.74 -31.64
N ASP A 202 10.86 4.80 -30.31
CA ASP A 202 11.05 6.04 -29.56
C ASP A 202 12.30 5.97 -28.69
N THR A 203 13.44 6.31 -29.29
CA THR A 203 14.74 6.43 -28.64
C THR A 203 14.85 7.66 -27.73
N ARG A 204 13.82 8.51 -27.65
CA ARG A 204 13.87 9.76 -26.89
C ARG A 204 13.69 9.54 -25.37
N ALA A 205 12.78 8.66 -24.97
CA ALA A 205 12.49 8.40 -23.55
C ALA A 205 13.68 7.76 -22.80
N ARG A 206 14.55 7.03 -23.49
CA ARG A 206 15.75 6.41 -22.88
C ARG A 206 16.85 7.41 -22.48
N ARG A 207 16.82 8.65 -23.01
CA ARG A 207 17.84 9.66 -22.72
C ARG A 207 17.53 10.55 -21.53
N GLU A 208 16.25 10.72 -21.18
CA GLU A 208 15.85 11.59 -20.07
C GLU A 208 15.99 10.89 -18.71
N VAL A 209 15.83 9.56 -18.65
CA VAL A 209 15.97 8.79 -17.39
C VAL A 209 17.44 8.46 -17.03
N ALA A 210 18.38 8.60 -17.98
CA ALA A 210 19.80 8.36 -17.73
C ALA A 210 20.59 9.65 -17.39
N ALA A 211 19.89 10.79 -17.26
CA ALA A 211 20.49 12.10 -17.03
C ALA A 211 20.20 12.70 -15.64
N GLU A 212 19.53 11.96 -14.75
CA GLU A 212 19.43 12.22 -13.30
C GLU A 212 20.08 11.06 -12.53
#